data_AF-A0A660RQL0-F1
#
_entry.id   AF-A0A660RQL0-F1
#
_cell.length_a   1.000
_cell.length_b   1.000
_cell.length_c   1.000
_cell.angle_alpha   90.00
_cell.angle_beta   90.00
_cell.angle_gamma   90.00
#
_symmetry.space_group_name_H-M   'P 1'
#
loop_
_entity.id
_entity.type
_entity.pdbx_description
1 polymer ?
#
loop_
_entity_poly.entity_id
_entity_poly.type
_entity_poly.pdbx_seq_one_letter_code
_entity_poly.pdbx_strand_id
1 'polypeptide(L)'
;MNYRDWEAGVPESIKGDSLWKMKAYRLALFLGDVGWRDVTRLIRDKRTVALSDQLYRALGSVSANLAEGYSRGTGKDRARFYEYSLGSARESRDWYYFDNGTLTSLFAEGLLTEAEQPCFSPKVARSGDLAQR
;
A
#
# COMPACT_ATOMS: atom_id res chain seq x y z
N MET A 1 -12.22 -4.32 11.27
CA MET A 1 -11.64 -3.06 11.80
C MET A 1 -11.76 -2.02 10.70
N ASN A 2 -12.23 -0.81 11.01
CA ASN A 2 -12.29 0.28 10.03
C ASN A 2 -11.00 1.13 10.09
N TYR A 3 -10.79 1.97 9.09
CA TYR A 3 -9.59 2.81 8.97
C TYR A 3 -9.40 3.77 10.15
N ARG A 4 -10.47 4.38 10.68
CA ARG A 4 -10.38 5.37 11.76
C ARG A 4 -9.89 4.75 13.07
N ASP A 5 -10.44 3.58 13.42
CA ASP A 5 -10.04 2.85 14.63
C ASP A 5 -8.58 2.41 14.55
N TRP A 6 -8.16 1.95 13.37
CA TRP A 6 -6.76 1.61 13.11
C TRP A 6 -5.85 2.84 13.20
N GLU A 7 -6.21 3.94 12.56
CA GLU A 7 -5.43 5.18 12.53
C GLU A 7 -5.22 5.73 13.94
N ALA A 8 -6.24 5.64 14.81
CA ALA A 8 -6.13 6.00 16.21
C ALA A 8 -5.06 5.18 16.95
N GLY A 9 -4.94 3.89 16.64
CA GLY A 9 -3.97 2.96 17.24
C GLY A 9 -2.54 3.04 16.70
N VAL A 10 -2.27 3.77 15.62
CA VAL A 10 -0.91 3.89 15.08
C VAL A 10 -0.01 4.69 16.06
N PRO A 11 1.23 4.22 16.35
CA PRO A 11 2.15 4.92 17.25
C PRO A 11 2.53 6.33 16.80
N GLU A 12 2.77 7.23 17.76
CA GLU A 12 3.16 8.62 17.47
C GLU A 12 4.50 8.73 16.74
N SER A 13 5.40 7.76 16.95
CA SER A 13 6.67 7.67 16.21
C SER A 13 6.49 7.51 14.70
N ILE A 14 5.35 6.96 14.26
CA ILE A 14 4.98 6.85 12.85
C ILE A 14 4.18 8.08 12.41
N LYS A 15 3.25 8.56 13.23
CA LYS A 15 2.41 9.73 12.91
C LYS A 15 3.19 11.04 12.81
N GLY A 16 4.26 11.17 13.60
CA GLY A 16 5.15 12.34 13.59
C GLY A 16 6.08 12.42 12.38
N ASP A 17 6.23 11.33 11.61
CA ASP A 17 7.05 11.33 10.40
C ASP A 17 6.37 12.15 9.29
N SER A 18 7.16 12.86 8.47
CA SER A 18 6.61 13.65 7.36
C SER A 18 5.91 12.80 6.30
N LEU A 19 6.29 11.52 6.18
CA LEU A 19 5.65 10.54 5.32
C LEU A 19 4.18 10.30 5.71
N TRP A 20 3.80 10.48 6.98
CA TRP A 20 2.42 10.34 7.46
C TRP A 20 1.44 11.29 6.75
N LYS A 21 1.92 12.45 6.30
CA LYS A 21 1.12 13.41 5.51
C LYS A 21 0.62 12.81 4.20
N MET A 22 1.32 11.79 3.68
CA MET A 22 0.91 11.07 2.48
C MET A 22 -0.26 10.12 2.79
N LYS A 23 -1.45 10.45 2.28
CA LYS A 23 -2.64 9.59 2.41
C LYS A 23 -2.39 8.17 1.88
N ALA A 24 -1.71 8.05 0.73
CA ALA A 24 -1.37 6.75 0.14
C ALA A 24 -0.53 5.87 1.07
N TYR A 25 0.44 6.45 1.80
CA TYR A 25 1.25 5.71 2.76
C TYR A 25 0.41 5.18 3.93
N ARG A 26 -0.49 6.02 4.48
CA ARG A 26 -1.40 5.59 5.56
C ARG A 26 -2.31 4.45 5.12
N LEU A 27 -2.88 4.55 3.92
CA LEU A 27 -3.70 3.49 3.34
C LEU A 27 -2.89 2.21 3.09
N ALA A 28 -1.63 2.32 2.66
CA ALA A 28 -0.75 1.18 2.45
C ALA A 28 -0.41 0.46 3.77
N LEU A 29 -0.13 1.20 4.86
CA LEU A 29 0.07 0.61 6.18
C LEU A 29 -1.20 -0.07 6.70
N PHE A 30 -2.37 0.56 6.50
CA PHE A 30 -3.65 -0.04 6.87
C PHE A 30 -3.92 -1.32 6.09
N LEU A 31 -3.66 -1.31 4.78
CA LEU A 31 -3.74 -2.48 3.91
C LEU A 31 -2.84 -3.61 4.41
N GLY A 32 -1.61 -3.31 4.81
CA GLY A 32 -0.69 -4.29 5.40
C GLY A 32 -1.24 -4.91 6.69
N ASP A 33 -1.82 -4.11 7.58
CA ASP A 33 -2.40 -4.61 8.84
C ASP A 33 -3.66 -5.47 8.63
N VAL A 34 -4.52 -5.11 7.66
CA VAL A 34 -5.64 -5.96 7.29
C VAL A 34 -5.13 -7.27 6.67
N GLY A 35 -4.25 -7.15 5.68
CA GLY A 35 -3.72 -8.29 4.96
C GLY A 35 -2.92 -9.25 5.85
N TRP A 36 -2.26 -8.77 6.91
CA TRP A 36 -1.65 -9.63 7.93
C TRP A 36 -2.65 -10.63 8.53
N ARG A 37 -3.87 -10.18 8.84
CA ARG A 37 -4.93 -11.05 9.38
C ARG A 37 -5.41 -12.06 8.35
N ASP A 38 -5.48 -11.64 7.09
CA ASP A 38 -5.90 -12.48 5.98
C ASP A 38 -4.88 -13.58 5.69
N VAL A 39 -3.60 -13.23 5.54
CA VAL A 39 -2.52 -14.23 5.28
C VAL A 39 -2.37 -15.20 6.46
N THR A 40 -2.62 -14.74 7.70
CA THR A 40 -2.65 -15.61 8.89
C THR A 40 -3.78 -16.64 8.85
N ARG A 41 -4.89 -16.34 8.16
CA ARG A 41 -5.98 -17.30 7.92
C ARG A 41 -5.63 -18.23 6.76
N LEU A 42 -5.13 -17.68 5.66
CA LEU A 42 -4.75 -18.44 4.47
C LEU A 42 -3.69 -19.51 4.75
N ILE A 43 -2.69 -19.22 5.59
CA ILE A 43 -1.62 -20.18 5.87
C ILE A 43 -2.12 -21.45 6.58
N ARG A 44 -3.35 -21.45 7.11
CA ARG A 44 -3.96 -22.63 7.75
C ARG A 44 -4.41 -23.69 6.75
N ASP A 45 -4.68 -23.29 5.50
CA ASP A 45 -4.91 -24.23 4.40
C ASP A 45 -3.60 -24.41 3.62
N LYS A 46 -3.14 -25.66 3.53
CA LYS A 46 -1.88 -26.00 2.85
C LYS A 46 -1.86 -25.59 1.38
N ARG A 47 -3.03 -25.50 0.73
CA ARG A 47 -3.16 -25.10 -0.68
C ARG A 47 -2.85 -23.62 -0.91
N THR A 48 -3.04 -22.80 0.11
CA THR A 48 -2.92 -21.33 0.03
C THR A 48 -1.63 -20.79 0.63
N VAL A 49 -0.73 -21.65 1.14
CA VAL A 49 0.55 -21.21 1.75
C VAL A 49 1.38 -20.36 0.78
N ALA A 50 1.58 -20.83 -0.46
CA ALA A 50 2.36 -20.09 -1.46
C ALA A 50 1.70 -18.76 -1.84
N LEU A 51 0.37 -18.75 -1.99
CA LEU A 51 -0.41 -17.54 -2.25
C LEU A 51 -0.28 -16.54 -1.09
N SER A 52 -0.36 -17.02 0.16
CA SER A 52 -0.28 -16.18 1.35
C SER A 52 1.08 -15.49 1.50
N ASP A 53 2.17 -16.16 1.13
CA ASP A 53 3.51 -15.57 1.11
C ASP A 53 3.63 -14.48 0.04
N GLN A 54 3.16 -14.74 -1.18
CA GLN A 54 3.17 -13.75 -2.27
C GLN A 54 2.30 -12.53 -1.93
N LEU A 55 1.09 -12.75 -1.43
CA LEU A 55 0.19 -11.69 -0.98
C LEU A 55 0.85 -10.86 0.12
N TYR A 56 1.42 -11.48 1.16
CA TYR A 56 2.06 -10.76 2.26
C TYR A 56 3.21 -9.86 1.78
N ARG A 57 4.05 -10.36 0.87
CA ARG A 57 5.15 -9.58 0.28
C ARG A 57 4.65 -8.42 -0.56
N ALA A 58 3.64 -8.66 -1.41
CA ALA A 58 3.05 -7.62 -2.24
C ALA A 58 2.45 -6.50 -1.39
N LEU A 59 1.70 -6.84 -0.33
CA LEU A 59 1.11 -5.87 0.60
C LEU A 59 2.17 -5.00 1.29
N GLY A 60 3.20 -5.62 1.86
CA GLY A 60 4.29 -4.89 2.53
C GLY A 60 5.11 -4.01 1.58
N SER A 61 5.28 -4.47 0.34
CA SER A 61 6.00 -3.76 -0.71
C SER A 61 5.35 -2.42 -1.08
N VAL A 62 4.02 -2.27 -0.94
CA VAL A 62 3.33 -1.01 -1.22
C VAL A 62 3.88 0.11 -0.32
N SER A 63 3.79 -0.03 1.00
CA SER A 63 4.28 0.99 1.93
C SER A 63 5.79 1.16 1.88
N ALA A 64 6.54 0.08 1.65
CA ALA A 64 7.99 0.13 1.56
C ALA A 64 8.46 0.97 0.37
N ASN A 65 7.86 0.78 -0.81
CA ASN A 65 8.19 1.57 -1.99
C ASN A 65 7.77 3.04 -1.85
N LEU A 66 6.66 3.34 -1.16
CA LEU A 66 6.28 4.73 -0.88
C LEU A 66 7.28 5.43 0.03
N ALA A 67 7.72 4.76 1.11
CA ALA A 67 8.74 5.28 2.00
C ALA A 67 10.07 5.49 1.26
N GLU A 68 10.48 4.50 0.46
CA GLU A 68 11.72 4.55 -0.30
C GLU A 68 11.71 5.68 -1.35
N GLY A 69 10.59 5.84 -2.06
CA GLY A 69 10.39 6.92 -3.01
C GLY A 69 10.41 8.31 -2.36
N TYR A 70 9.77 8.44 -1.20
CA TYR A 70 9.74 9.69 -0.43
C TYR A 70 11.15 10.14 -0.03
N SER A 71 12.01 9.19 0.30
CA SER A 71 13.42 9.44 0.65
C SER A 71 14.34 9.73 -0.55
N ARG A 72 13.83 9.74 -1.79
CA ARG A 72 14.64 10.08 -2.98
C ARG A 72 14.75 11.60 -3.21
N GLY A 73 15.96 12.03 -3.56
CA GLY A 73 16.30 13.43 -3.78
C GLY A 73 15.86 14.00 -5.13
N THR A 74 15.53 13.17 -6.12
CA THR A 74 15.04 13.62 -7.45
C THR A 74 13.61 13.17 -7.70
N GLY A 75 12.84 13.98 -8.44
CA GLY A 75 11.47 13.63 -8.81
C GLY A 75 11.38 12.39 -9.70
N LYS A 76 12.39 12.13 -10.53
CA LYS A 76 12.44 10.96 -11.43
C LYS A 76 12.62 9.66 -10.64
N ASP A 77 13.53 9.64 -9.68
CA ASP A 77 13.77 8.44 -8.87
C ASP A 77 12.58 8.18 -7.94
N ARG A 78 12.02 9.24 -7.34
CA ARG A 78 10.78 9.15 -6.54
C ARG A 78 9.63 8.54 -7.35
N ALA A 79 9.41 9.02 -8.57
CA ALA A 79 8.33 8.52 -9.43
C ALA A 79 8.47 7.02 -9.73
N ARG A 80 9.70 6.53 -9.96
CA ARG A 80 9.95 5.10 -10.22
C ARG A 80 9.54 4.22 -9.02
N PHE A 81 9.83 4.65 -7.79
CA PHE A 81 9.39 3.91 -6.60
C PHE A 81 7.87 3.95 -6.43
N TYR A 82 7.23 5.06 -6.78
CA TYR A 82 5.76 5.14 -6.74
C TYR A 82 5.12 4.23 -7.80
N GLU A 83 5.75 4.06 -8.96
CA GLU A 83 5.34 3.07 -9.97
C GLU A 83 5.48 1.63 -9.43
N TYR A 84 6.55 1.31 -8.70
CA TYR A 84 6.70 0.01 -8.03
C TYR A 84 5.63 -0.23 -6.96
N SER A 85 5.32 0.79 -6.16
CA SER A 85 4.21 0.73 -5.19
C SER A 85 2.87 0.42 -5.87
N LEU A 86 2.59 1.03 -7.01
CA LEU A 86 1.37 0.76 -7.78
C LEU A 86 1.36 -0.67 -8.34
N GLY A 87 2.50 -1.16 -8.81
CA GLY A 87 2.68 -2.54 -9.24
C GLY A 87 2.33 -3.54 -8.13
N SER A 88 2.90 -3.37 -6.94
CA SER A 88 2.61 -4.23 -5.79
C SER A 88 1.17 -4.14 -5.29
N ALA A 89 0.54 -2.96 -5.40
CA ALA A 89 -0.87 -2.80 -5.05
C ALA A 89 -1.79 -3.59 -6.02
N ARG A 90 -1.48 -3.56 -7.33
CA ARG A 90 -2.21 -4.34 -8.34
C ARG A 90 -1.99 -5.84 -8.16
N GLU A 91 -0.77 -6.25 -7.87
CA GLU A 91 -0.47 -7.64 -7.54
C GLU A 91 -1.26 -8.12 -6.31
N SER A 92 -1.31 -7.30 -5.25
CA SER A 92 -2.11 -7.61 -4.05
C SER A 92 -3.58 -7.83 -4.39
N ARG A 93 -4.16 -6.98 -5.25
CA ARG A 93 -5.54 -7.14 -5.75
C ARG A 93 -5.72 -8.48 -6.45
N ASP A 94 -4.81 -8.84 -7.34
CA ASP A 94 -4.91 -10.05 -8.14
C ASP A 94 -4.85 -11.29 -7.23
N TRP A 95 -4.02 -11.29 -6.18
CA TRP A 95 -4.00 -12.34 -5.17
C TRP A 95 -5.31 -12.46 -4.38
N TYR A 96 -5.91 -11.33 -3.97
CA TYR A 96 -7.23 -11.33 -3.34
C TYR A 96 -8.33 -11.85 -4.27
N TYR A 97 -8.21 -11.62 -5.58
CA TYR A 97 -9.13 -12.17 -6.58
C TYR A 97 -8.96 -13.69 -6.73
N PHE A 98 -7.72 -14.18 -6.78
CA PHE A 98 -7.42 -15.62 -6.94
C PHE A 98 -7.73 -16.48 -5.72
N ASP A 99 -7.92 -15.86 -4.55
CA ASP A 99 -8.27 -16.56 -3.31
C ASP A 99 -9.68 -17.21 -3.33
N ASN A 100 -10.41 -17.16 -4.46
CA ASN A 100 -11.66 -17.91 -4.70
C ASN A 100 -12.77 -17.63 -3.66
N GLY A 101 -12.78 -16.44 -3.07
CA GLY A 101 -13.80 -16.02 -2.09
C GLY A 101 -13.57 -16.54 -0.67
N THR A 102 -12.37 -17.03 -0.35
CA THR A 102 -12.02 -17.48 1.01
C THR A 102 -11.90 -16.30 1.98
N LEU A 103 -11.54 -15.12 1.48
CA LEU A 103 -11.43 -13.86 2.23
C LEU A 103 -12.62 -12.93 1.99
N THR A 104 -13.00 -12.18 3.04
CA THR A 104 -14.05 -11.15 2.95
C THR A 104 -13.56 -10.01 2.07
N SER A 105 -14.22 -9.86 0.92
CA SER A 105 -13.87 -8.96 -0.21
C SER A 105 -14.08 -7.46 0.06
N LEU A 106 -13.60 -6.93 1.19
CA LEU A 106 -13.70 -5.50 1.49
C LEU A 106 -12.75 -4.62 0.63
N PHE A 107 -11.80 -5.23 -0.09
CA PHE A 107 -10.57 -4.55 -0.51
C PHE A 107 -10.37 -4.30 -2.02
N ALA A 108 -11.15 -4.89 -2.91
CA ALA A 108 -10.80 -4.86 -4.34
C ALA A 108 -11.10 -3.52 -5.04
N GLU A 109 -12.04 -2.69 -4.54
CA GLU A 109 -12.47 -1.50 -5.29
C GLU A 109 -11.92 -0.18 -4.71
N GLY A 110 -12.17 0.15 -3.44
CA GLY A 110 -11.95 1.52 -2.95
C GLY A 110 -10.49 1.99 -2.85
N LEU A 111 -9.54 1.13 -2.44
CA LEU A 111 -8.15 1.53 -2.21
C LEU A 111 -7.34 1.69 -3.51
N LEU A 112 -7.70 0.92 -4.54
CA LEU A 112 -7.04 0.93 -5.85
C LEU A 112 -7.53 2.10 -6.71
N THR A 113 -8.80 2.48 -6.58
CA THR A 113 -9.34 3.68 -7.25
C THR A 113 -8.73 4.97 -6.69
N GLU A 114 -8.30 5.01 -5.41
CA GLU A 114 -7.53 6.13 -4.87
C GLU A 114 -6.03 6.08 -5.21
N ALA A 115 -5.44 4.89 -5.34
CA ALA A 115 -4.05 4.74 -5.80
C ALA A 115 -3.85 5.12 -7.29
N GLU A 116 -4.93 5.11 -8.08
CA GLU A 116 -4.96 5.59 -9.47
C GLU A 116 -5.21 7.11 -9.59
N GLN A 117 -5.33 7.84 -8.46
CA GLN A 117 -5.46 9.30 -8.47
C GLN A 117 -4.20 10.00 -9.02
N PRO A 118 -4.33 11.18 -9.65
CA PRO A 118 -3.26 11.91 -10.33
C PRO A 118 -2.00 12.20 -9.49
N CYS A 119 -2.03 12.01 -8.17
CA CYS A 119 -0.83 12.01 -7.31
C CYS A 119 0.23 10.96 -7.73
N PHE A 120 -0.19 9.86 -8.39
CA PHE A 120 0.68 8.83 -8.96
C PHE A 120 0.96 9.01 -10.46
N SER A 121 0.41 10.04 -11.10
CA SER A 121 0.68 10.30 -12.52
C SER A 121 2.08 10.91 -12.72
N PRO A 122 2.90 10.40 -13.66
CA PRO A 122 4.24 10.91 -13.96
C PRO A 122 4.28 12.40 -14.32
N LYS A 123 3.15 12.99 -14.72
CA LYS A 123 3.02 14.42 -15.05
C LYS A 123 3.07 15.33 -13.81
N VAL A 124 2.53 14.90 -12.66
CA VAL A 124 2.55 15.70 -11.41
C VAL A 124 3.91 15.63 -10.72
N ALA A 125 4.58 14.47 -10.78
CA ALA A 125 5.94 14.30 -10.24
C ALA A 125 7.01 15.08 -11.03
N ARG A 126 6.74 15.43 -12.30
CA ARG A 126 7.63 16.27 -13.13
C ARG A 126 7.40 17.78 -12.98
N SER A 127 6.28 18.20 -12.40
CA SER A 127 5.95 19.61 -12.20
C SER A 127 6.14 20.09 -10.75
N GLY A 128 6.64 19.25 -9.85
CA GLY A 128 6.83 19.56 -8.43
C GLY A 128 8.13 20.31 -8.12
N ASP A 129 8.37 21.42 -8.81
CA ASP A 129 9.18 22.52 -8.31
C ASP A 129 8.16 23.60 -7.87
N LEU A 130 8.31 24.18 -6.68
CA LEU A 130 7.37 25.11 -6.00
C LEU A 130 6.33 24.52 -5.02
N ALA A 131 6.72 23.73 -4.01
CA ALA A 131 5.92 23.62 -2.76
C ALA A 131 6.70 23.09 -1.55
N GLN A 132 8.00 23.40 -1.43
CA GLN A 132 8.73 23.27 -0.17
C GLN A 132 9.35 24.63 0.18
N ARG A 133 8.51 25.52 0.70
CA ARG A 133 8.84 26.63 1.59
C ARG A 133 7.78 26.66 2.68
#